data_AF-A0A2D4LT87-F1
#
_entry.id   AF-A0A2D4LT87-F1
#
_cell.length_a   1.000
_cell.length_b   1.000
_cell.length_c   1.000
_cell.angle_alpha   90.00
_cell.angle_beta   90.00
_cell.angle_gamma   90.00
#
_symmetry.space_group_name_H-M   'P 1'
#
loop_
_entity.id
_entity.type
_entity.pdbx_description
1 polymer ?
#
loop_
_entity_poly.entity_id
_entity_poly.type
_entity_poly.pdbx_seq_one_letter_code
_entity_poly.pdbx_strand_id
1 'polypeptide(L)'
;SKDGDLQLDYPFFRDDCYYDGVVEGEPFSLAIISTCSGGLRGLLQFKNKIYEIEPLPESITFQHVVFQLEEKVGVIPMVCGLTWEEQRHQEAMIQNLDQKPDKSKSKASWWAHERYAEIAIVIDHERFLKFGKNETLTAINILDIFYIANVLYEPLSVHLSIAGLEIW
;
A
#
# COMPACT_ATOMS: atom_id res chain seq x y z
N SER A 1 1.15 -31.55 -11.99
CA SER A 1 1.05 -31.87 -13.42
C SER A 1 2.44 -32.01 -13.99
N LYS A 2 2.65 -32.85 -15.01
CA LYS A 2 3.85 -32.75 -15.86
C LYS A 2 3.62 -31.57 -16.82
N ASP A 3 4.72 -30.89 -17.13
CA ASP A 3 4.82 -29.71 -18.00
C ASP A 3 4.52 -28.37 -17.31
N GLY A 4 5.55 -27.51 -17.31
CA GLY A 4 5.52 -26.13 -16.85
C GLY A 4 4.74 -25.23 -17.80
N ASP A 5 3.49 -25.60 -18.03
CA ASP A 5 2.53 -24.77 -18.76
C ASP A 5 2.08 -23.64 -17.83
N LEU A 6 2.00 -22.42 -18.38
CA LEU A 6 1.70 -21.22 -17.60
C LEU A 6 0.23 -21.26 -17.18
N GLN A 7 -0.02 -21.66 -15.92
CA GLN A 7 -1.37 -21.76 -15.39
C GLN A 7 -1.86 -20.37 -15.01
N LEU A 8 -2.75 -19.83 -15.84
CA LEU A 8 -3.33 -18.50 -15.65
C LEU A 8 -4.69 -18.66 -14.95
N ASP A 9 -4.74 -18.39 -13.65
CA ASP A 9 -5.97 -18.39 -12.88
C ASP A 9 -6.57 -16.97 -12.80
N TYR A 10 -7.88 -16.87 -13.03
CA TYR A 10 -8.65 -15.63 -12.84
C TYR A 10 -9.55 -15.78 -11.62
N PRO A 11 -9.03 -15.56 -10.40
CA PRO A 11 -9.85 -15.58 -9.20
C PRO A 11 -10.95 -14.49 -9.27
N PHE A 12 -12.14 -14.82 -8.80
CA PHE A 12 -13.24 -13.85 -8.71
C PHE A 12 -12.95 -12.88 -7.56
N PHE A 13 -12.62 -11.64 -7.91
CA PHE A 13 -12.55 -10.54 -6.96
C PHE A 13 -13.89 -9.83 -6.93
N ARG A 14 -14.37 -9.50 -5.72
CA ARG A 14 -15.59 -8.70 -5.58
C ARG A 14 -15.27 -7.27 -6.00
N ASP A 15 -16.02 -6.74 -6.95
CA ASP A 15 -15.97 -5.32 -7.31
C ASP A 15 -16.60 -4.47 -6.20
N ASP A 16 -16.16 -3.21 -6.08
CA ASP A 16 -16.71 -2.21 -5.15
C ASP A 16 -16.71 -2.70 -3.68
N CYS A 17 -15.51 -3.00 -3.16
CA CYS A 17 -15.32 -3.40 -1.77
C CYS A 17 -14.15 -2.69 -1.06
N TYR A 18 -13.45 -1.82 -1.77
CA TYR A 18 -12.36 -0.98 -1.29
C TYR A 18 -12.81 0.48 -1.22
N TYR A 19 -12.57 1.12 -0.07
CA TYR A 19 -13.01 2.48 0.20
C TYR A 19 -11.90 3.27 0.90
N ASP A 20 -11.78 4.54 0.57
CA ASP A 20 -10.94 5.49 1.28
C ASP A 20 -11.67 6.81 1.52
N GLY A 21 -11.20 7.59 2.48
CA GLY A 21 -11.82 8.85 2.85
C GLY A 21 -11.28 9.45 4.14
N VAL A 22 -12.12 10.21 4.83
CA VAL A 22 -11.77 10.99 6.02
C VAL A 22 -12.64 10.54 7.20
N VAL A 23 -12.05 10.47 8.39
CA VAL A 23 -12.76 10.15 9.63
C VAL A 23 -13.65 11.32 10.03
N GLU A 24 -14.92 11.04 10.31
CA GLU A 24 -15.89 12.06 10.73
C GLU A 24 -15.41 12.81 11.98
N GLY A 25 -15.43 14.15 11.92
CA GLY A 25 -14.99 15.01 13.02
C GLY A 25 -13.48 15.23 13.15
N GLU A 26 -12.66 14.55 12.34
CA GLU A 26 -11.19 14.67 12.36
C GLU A 26 -10.68 15.18 11.00
N PRO A 27 -10.49 16.49 10.81
CA PRO A 27 -9.96 17.02 9.55
C PRO A 27 -8.53 16.54 9.31
N PHE A 28 -8.15 16.38 8.04
CA PHE A 28 -6.84 15.87 7.62
C PHE A 28 -6.53 14.44 8.14
N SER A 29 -7.56 13.67 8.47
CA SER A 29 -7.45 12.23 8.71
C SER A 29 -7.56 11.45 7.40
N LEU A 30 -7.12 10.19 7.45
CA LEU A 30 -7.24 9.24 6.35
C LEU A 30 -7.85 7.94 6.88
N ALA A 31 -8.82 7.39 6.18
CA ALA A 31 -9.37 6.07 6.41
C ALA A 31 -9.24 5.28 5.12
N ILE A 32 -8.74 4.04 5.19
CA ILE A 32 -8.65 3.10 4.08
C ILE A 32 -9.25 1.79 4.59
N ILE A 33 -10.32 1.31 3.96
CA ILE A 33 -11.12 0.17 4.42
C ILE A 33 -11.39 -0.80 3.27
N SER A 34 -11.22 -2.09 3.55
CA SER A 34 -11.57 -3.22 2.69
C SER A 34 -12.70 -4.03 3.34
N THR A 35 -13.72 -4.36 2.55
CA THR A 35 -14.83 -5.25 2.90
C THR A 35 -14.82 -6.55 2.10
N CYS A 36 -13.80 -6.74 1.26
CA CYS A 36 -13.75 -7.76 0.22
C CYS A 36 -13.76 -9.20 0.78
N SER A 37 -13.34 -9.38 2.03
CA SER A 37 -13.18 -10.68 2.69
C SER A 37 -14.26 -10.99 3.73
N GLY A 38 -15.44 -10.36 3.64
CA GLY A 38 -16.57 -10.64 4.54
C GLY A 38 -16.44 -10.03 5.94
N GLY A 39 -15.52 -9.09 6.13
CA GLY A 39 -15.32 -8.29 7.34
C GLY A 39 -14.56 -7.01 7.02
N LEU A 40 -14.48 -6.09 7.98
CA LEU A 40 -13.71 -4.86 7.85
C LEU A 40 -12.23 -5.09 8.12
N ARG A 41 -11.40 -4.67 7.18
CA ARG A 41 -9.95 -4.59 7.29
C ARG A 41 -9.49 -3.21 6.87
N GLY A 42 -8.41 -2.68 7.43
CA GLY A 42 -7.87 -1.42 6.92
C GLY A 42 -7.10 -0.59 7.93
N LEU A 43 -6.85 0.65 7.54
CA LEU A 43 -6.03 1.62 8.28
C LEU A 43 -6.80 2.90 8.54
N LEU A 44 -6.64 3.46 9.73
CA LEU A 44 -7.17 4.75 10.14
C LEU A 44 -6.03 5.61 10.65
N GLN A 45 -5.83 6.77 10.04
CA GLN A 45 -4.83 7.75 10.45
C GLN A 45 -5.51 9.03 10.93
N PHE A 46 -5.36 9.36 12.20
CA PHE A 46 -5.84 10.61 12.77
C PHE A 46 -4.99 10.98 13.99
N LYS A 47 -4.89 12.27 14.32
CA LYS A 47 -4.09 12.77 15.46
C LYS A 47 -2.63 12.27 15.46
N ASN A 48 -2.03 12.18 14.27
CA ASN A 48 -0.66 11.69 14.07
C ASN A 48 -0.41 10.25 14.57
N LYS A 49 -1.46 9.43 14.58
CA LYS A 49 -1.42 8.02 14.94
C LYS A 49 -2.06 7.20 13.83
N ILE A 50 -1.56 5.99 13.66
CA ILE A 50 -2.11 5.00 12.73
C ILE A 50 -2.72 3.88 13.55
N TYR A 51 -3.93 3.51 13.20
CA TYR A 51 -4.66 2.39 13.76
C TYR A 51 -4.96 1.39 12.64
N GLU A 52 -4.92 0.11 12.98
CA GLU A 52 -5.33 -0.96 12.09
C GLU A 52 -6.61 -1.58 12.63
N ILE A 53 -7.54 -1.88 11.71
CA ILE A 53 -8.76 -2.62 12.00
C ILE A 53 -8.68 -3.97 11.31
N GLU A 54 -8.96 -5.04 12.05
CA GLU A 54 -9.05 -6.39 11.51
C GLU A 54 -10.20 -7.19 12.16
N PRO A 55 -10.77 -8.18 11.44
CA PRO A 55 -11.75 -9.08 12.03
C PRO A 55 -11.10 -9.92 13.13
N LEU A 56 -11.77 -10.05 14.27
CA LEU A 56 -11.33 -10.94 15.35
C LEU A 56 -11.46 -12.40 14.85
N PRO A 57 -10.37 -13.19 14.83
CA PRO A 57 -10.43 -14.58 14.40
C PRO A 57 -11.47 -15.37 15.20
N GLU A 58 -12.25 -16.20 14.51
CA GLU A 58 -13.25 -17.11 15.11
C GLU A 58 -14.39 -16.42 15.87
N SER A 59 -14.60 -15.12 15.68
CA SER A 59 -15.74 -14.41 16.26
C SER A 59 -17.06 -14.86 15.63
N ILE A 60 -18.03 -15.25 16.47
CA ILE A 60 -19.39 -15.65 16.06
C ILE A 60 -20.28 -14.41 15.85
N THR A 61 -19.86 -13.25 16.37
CA THR A 61 -20.65 -12.00 16.37
C THR A 61 -20.06 -10.90 15.48
N PHE A 62 -19.18 -11.26 14.54
CA PHE A 62 -18.51 -10.31 13.63
C PHE A 62 -17.79 -9.18 14.35
N GLN A 63 -17.07 -9.50 15.43
CA GLN A 63 -16.28 -8.52 16.17
C GLN A 63 -15.01 -8.15 15.42
N HIS A 64 -14.56 -6.91 15.60
CA HIS A 64 -13.31 -6.38 15.05
C HIS A 64 -12.42 -5.90 16.20
N VAL A 65 -11.11 -6.00 15.97
CA VAL A 65 -10.11 -5.38 16.84
C VAL A 65 -9.60 -4.14 16.14
N VAL A 66 -9.52 -3.04 16.89
CA VAL A 66 -8.84 -1.82 16.45
C VAL A 66 -7.67 -1.60 17.39
N PHE A 67 -6.46 -1.58 16.84
CA PHE A 67 -5.25 -1.39 17.63
C PHE A 67 -4.36 -0.33 16.99
N GLN A 68 -3.63 0.39 17.84
CA GLN A 68 -2.68 1.39 17.37
C GLN A 68 -1.44 0.68 16.83
N LEU A 69 -1.01 1.01 15.61
CA LEU A 69 0.29 0.61 15.10
C LEU A 69 1.33 1.47 15.82
N GLU A 70 1.97 0.90 16.84
CA GLU A 70 3.12 1.51 17.50
C GLU A 70 4.35 1.32 16.63
N GLU A 71 5.13 2.40 16.41
CA GLU A 71 6.52 2.25 16.01
C GLU A 71 7.20 1.41 17.09
N LYS A 72 7.52 0.15 16.76
CA LYS A 72 8.29 -0.70 17.68
C LYS A 72 9.61 -0.01 17.98
N VAL A 73 9.70 0.62 19.14
CA VAL A 73 10.94 1.16 19.68
C VAL A 73 11.95 0.02 19.74
N GLY A 74 12.96 0.05 18.87
CA GLY A 74 13.98 -0.99 18.77
C GLY A 74 13.92 -1.90 17.53
N VAL A 75 12.94 -1.70 16.62
CA VAL A 75 13.12 -2.17 15.24
C VAL A 75 14.18 -1.26 14.63
N ILE A 76 15.30 -1.86 14.21
CA ILE A 76 16.30 -1.19 13.38
C ILE A 76 15.49 -0.52 12.27
N PRO A 77 15.55 0.83 12.10
CA PRO A 77 14.89 1.48 10.97
C PRO A 77 15.19 0.64 9.74
N MET A 78 14.20 0.32 8.90
CA MET A 78 14.53 -0.35 7.64
C MET A 78 15.57 0.52 6.95
N VAL A 79 16.83 0.15 7.04
CA VAL A 79 17.92 0.94 6.50
C VAL A 79 17.77 0.71 5.02
N CYS A 80 17.35 1.75 4.30
CA CYS A 80 17.39 1.73 2.86
C CYS A 80 18.81 1.27 2.49
N GLY A 81 18.95 0.21 1.70
CA GLY A 81 20.26 -0.40 1.39
C GLY A 81 21.22 0.49 0.60
N LEU A 82 20.86 1.76 0.45
CA LEU A 82 21.69 2.83 -0.09
C LEU A 82 22.80 3.16 0.91
N THR A 83 23.97 3.47 0.36
CA THR A 83 25.05 4.07 1.14
C THR A 83 24.64 5.46 1.65
N TRP A 84 25.27 5.91 2.74
CA TRP A 84 25.05 7.26 3.28
C TRP A 84 25.34 8.39 2.29
N GLU A 85 26.12 8.12 1.25
CA GLU A 85 26.38 9.08 0.17
C GLU A 85 25.21 9.13 -0.81
N GLU A 86 24.70 7.97 -1.23
CA GLU A 86 23.52 7.87 -2.10
C GLU A 86 22.27 8.45 -1.42
N GLN A 87 22.07 8.18 -0.13
CA GLN A 87 20.97 8.74 0.65
C GLN A 87 21.07 10.27 0.73
N ARG A 88 22.24 10.83 1.06
CA ARG A 88 22.44 12.29 1.06
C ARG A 88 22.26 12.90 -0.33
N HIS A 89 22.67 12.19 -1.37
CA HIS A 89 22.50 12.67 -2.74
C HIS A 89 21.02 12.74 -3.12
N GLN A 90 20.22 11.74 -2.74
CA GLN A 90 18.76 11.76 -2.91
C GLN A 90 18.08 12.83 -2.05
N GLU A 91 18.44 12.95 -0.78
CA GLU A 91 17.94 14.01 0.12
C GLU A 91 18.28 15.40 -0.41
N ALA A 92 19.49 15.60 -0.95
CA ALA A 92 19.89 16.85 -1.59
C ALA A 92 19.12 17.12 -2.88
N MET A 93 18.80 16.11 -3.69
CA MET A 93 17.90 16.30 -4.85
C MET A 93 16.50 16.75 -4.42
N ILE A 94 15.97 16.20 -3.33
CA ILE A 94 14.66 16.57 -2.78
C ILE A 94 14.71 17.99 -2.19
N GLN A 95 15.75 18.36 -1.44
CA GLN A 95 15.89 19.72 -0.89
C GLN A 95 16.11 20.78 -1.98
N ASN A 96 16.70 20.42 -3.12
CA ASN A 96 16.82 21.32 -4.27
C ASN A 96 15.46 21.61 -4.94
N LEU A 97 14.39 20.87 -4.64
CA LEU A 97 13.01 21.24 -5.05
C LEU A 97 12.42 22.36 -4.20
N ASP A 98 12.83 22.49 -2.93
CA ASP A 98 12.39 23.54 -2.00
C ASP A 98 13.15 24.86 -2.18
N GLN A 99 14.23 24.86 -2.95
CA GLN A 99 14.88 26.08 -3.39
C GLN A 99 13.98 26.76 -4.44
N LYS A 100 13.23 27.77 -4.00
CA LYS A 100 12.47 28.73 -4.82
C LYS A 100 13.09 28.87 -6.22
N PRO A 101 12.45 28.37 -7.28
CA PRO A 101 12.90 28.70 -8.61
C PRO A 101 12.53 30.14 -8.89
N ASP A 102 13.51 30.82 -9.48
CA ASP A 102 13.42 32.15 -10.05
C ASP A 102 12.10 32.34 -10.82
N LYS A 103 11.39 33.44 -10.54
CA LYS A 103 10.01 33.72 -10.99
C LYS A 103 9.87 34.03 -12.50
N SER A 104 10.77 33.52 -13.35
CA SER A 104 10.94 34.01 -14.72
C SER A 104 10.96 32.92 -15.81
N LYS A 105 10.88 31.63 -15.46
CA LYS A 105 10.64 30.57 -16.46
C LYS A 105 9.38 29.83 -16.08
N SER A 106 8.43 29.77 -17.00
CA SER A 106 7.14 29.10 -16.90
C SER A 106 7.27 27.77 -16.14
N LYS A 107 6.96 27.79 -14.84
CA LYS A 107 6.95 26.63 -13.95
C LYS A 107 5.72 25.74 -14.17
N ALA A 108 5.16 25.80 -15.37
CA ALA A 108 4.04 24.99 -15.80
C ALA A 108 4.62 23.84 -16.64
N SER A 109 4.36 22.59 -16.22
CA SER A 109 4.23 21.39 -17.08
C SER A 109 4.95 20.11 -16.61
N TRP A 110 5.97 20.15 -15.74
CA TRP A 110 6.71 18.91 -15.39
C TRP A 110 6.01 18.04 -14.31
N TRP A 111 5.14 18.66 -13.51
CA TRP A 111 4.37 18.03 -12.42
C TRP A 111 2.85 17.99 -12.68
N ALA A 112 2.39 18.42 -13.85
CA ALA A 112 0.96 18.59 -14.15
C ALA A 112 0.30 17.35 -14.77
N HIS A 113 1.05 16.28 -15.01
CA HIS A 113 0.55 15.10 -15.69
C HIS A 113 0.33 13.98 -14.69
N GLU A 114 -0.89 13.47 -14.68
CA GLU A 114 -1.24 12.21 -14.06
C GLU A 114 -0.33 11.10 -14.63
N ARG A 115 0.31 10.36 -13.74
CA ARG A 115 1.24 9.29 -14.10
C ARG A 115 0.62 7.95 -13.75
N TYR A 116 0.81 6.96 -14.61
CA TYR A 116 0.36 5.60 -14.35
C TYR A 116 1.60 4.71 -14.15
N ALA A 117 1.60 3.94 -13.07
CA ALA A 117 2.63 2.94 -12.81
C ALA A 117 2.00 1.54 -12.88
N GLU A 118 2.47 0.74 -13.83
CA GLU A 118 2.12 -0.66 -13.95
C GLU A 118 3.05 -1.49 -13.05
N ILE A 119 2.47 -2.20 -12.09
CA ILE A 119 3.20 -2.94 -11.06
C ILE A 119 3.02 -4.44 -11.29
N ALA A 120 4.14 -5.14 -11.47
CA ALA A 120 4.20 -6.60 -11.43
C ALA A 120 4.66 -7.04 -10.04
N ILE A 121 3.92 -7.94 -9.41
CA ILE A 121 4.15 -8.39 -8.03
C ILE A 121 4.55 -9.86 -8.06
N VAL A 122 5.68 -10.20 -7.45
CA VAL A 122 6.15 -11.58 -7.33
C VAL A 122 6.28 -11.92 -5.85
N ILE A 123 5.59 -12.99 -5.44
CA ILE A 123 5.64 -13.53 -4.08
C ILE A 123 6.56 -14.73 -4.09
N ASP A 124 7.73 -14.56 -3.48
CA ASP A 124 8.68 -15.65 -3.33
C ASP A 124 8.13 -16.79 -2.45
N HIS A 125 8.76 -17.96 -2.58
CA HIS A 125 8.33 -19.16 -1.88
C HIS A 125 8.33 -19.00 -0.35
N GLU A 126 9.37 -18.38 0.22
CA GLU A 126 9.44 -18.21 1.68
C GLU A 126 8.32 -17.29 2.19
N ARG A 127 7.96 -16.27 1.42
CA ARG A 127 6.84 -15.37 1.71
C ARG A 127 5.52 -16.11 1.62
N PHE A 128 5.31 -16.91 0.58
CA PHE A 128 4.11 -17.72 0.42
C PHE A 128 3.93 -18.72 1.56
N LEU A 129 5.03 -19.35 2.01
CA LEU A 129 5.04 -20.20 3.21
C LEU A 129 4.59 -19.43 4.46
N LYS A 130 5.09 -18.19 4.65
CA LYS A 130 4.70 -17.33 5.78
C LYS A 130 3.23 -16.87 5.72
N PHE A 131 2.65 -16.79 4.52
CA PHE A 131 1.24 -16.50 4.31
C PHE A 131 0.33 -17.73 4.43
N GLY A 132 0.86 -18.84 4.95
CA GLY A 132 0.07 -20.04 5.25
C GLY A 132 -0.23 -20.89 4.01
N LYS A 133 0.51 -20.70 2.90
CA LYS A 133 0.38 -21.50 1.66
C LYS A 133 -1.02 -21.48 1.06
N ASN A 134 -1.70 -20.34 1.15
CA ASN A 134 -3.03 -20.17 0.60
C ASN A 134 -2.99 -19.08 -0.48
N GLU A 135 -3.17 -19.48 -1.73
CA GLU A 135 -3.07 -18.60 -2.92
C GLU A 135 -4.14 -17.50 -2.87
N THR A 136 -5.39 -17.86 -2.56
CA THR A 136 -6.49 -16.89 -2.47
C THR A 136 -6.26 -15.87 -1.37
N LEU A 137 -5.86 -16.32 -0.18
CA LEU A 137 -5.56 -15.42 0.93
C LEU A 137 -4.36 -14.53 0.62
N THR A 138 -3.33 -15.09 -0.03
CA THR A 138 -2.15 -14.34 -0.49
C THR A 138 -2.56 -13.25 -1.47
N ALA A 139 -3.34 -13.58 -2.50
CA ALA A 139 -3.81 -12.62 -3.48
C ALA A 139 -4.64 -11.49 -2.84
N ILE A 140 -5.58 -11.83 -1.97
CA ILE A 140 -6.39 -10.84 -1.23
C ILE A 140 -5.49 -9.90 -0.40
N ASN A 141 -4.53 -10.45 0.36
CA ASN A 141 -3.62 -9.63 1.16
C ASN A 141 -2.79 -8.68 0.27
N ILE A 142 -2.36 -9.13 -0.91
CA ILE A 142 -1.63 -8.31 -1.86
C ILE A 142 -2.52 -7.21 -2.45
N LEU A 143 -3.78 -7.50 -2.75
CA LEU A 143 -4.73 -6.48 -3.20
C LEU A 143 -5.02 -5.44 -2.12
N ASP A 144 -5.16 -5.85 -0.85
CA ASP A 144 -5.31 -4.93 0.27
C ASP A 144 -4.10 -3.99 0.38
N ILE A 145 -2.87 -4.53 0.30
CA ILE A 145 -1.62 -3.73 0.30
C ILE A 145 -1.57 -2.80 -0.91
N PHE A 146 -1.92 -3.30 -2.09
CA PHE A 146 -1.88 -2.53 -3.32
C PHE A 146 -2.86 -1.36 -3.29
N TYR A 147 -4.07 -1.57 -2.76
CA TYR A 147 -5.05 -0.50 -2.60
C TYR A 147 -4.55 0.58 -1.64
N ILE A 148 -3.98 0.19 -0.49
CA ILE A 148 -3.35 1.12 0.44
C ILE A 148 -2.25 1.92 -0.27
N ALA A 149 -1.39 1.25 -1.05
CA ALA A 149 -0.35 1.93 -1.81
C ALA A 149 -0.97 2.91 -2.83
N ASN A 150 -2.00 2.52 -3.57
CA ASN A 150 -2.64 3.39 -4.55
C ASN A 150 -3.15 4.69 -3.91
N VAL A 151 -3.81 4.60 -2.76
CA VAL A 151 -4.29 5.78 -2.00
C VAL A 151 -3.12 6.65 -1.54
N LEU A 152 -2.02 6.05 -1.07
CA LEU A 152 -0.84 6.80 -0.61
C LEU A 152 -0.09 7.52 -1.73
N TYR A 153 -0.20 7.06 -2.98
CA TYR A 153 0.44 7.66 -4.14
C TYR A 153 -0.44 8.69 -4.87
N GLU A 154 -1.74 8.74 -4.58
CA GLU A 154 -2.68 9.70 -5.17
C GLU A 154 -2.26 11.18 -4.95
N PRO A 155 -1.75 11.62 -3.77
CA PRO A 155 -1.27 12.99 -3.58
C PRO A 155 -0.07 13.36 -4.47
N LEU A 156 0.62 12.37 -5.03
CA LEU A 156 1.72 12.55 -5.98
C LEU A 156 1.25 12.55 -7.45
N SER A 157 -0.07 12.45 -7.69
CA SER A 157 -0.69 12.27 -9.00
C SER A 157 -0.16 11.03 -9.74
N VAL A 158 0.06 9.95 -8.98
CA VAL A 158 0.48 8.64 -9.50
C VAL A 158 -0.63 7.63 -9.22
N HIS A 159 -1.18 7.03 -10.27
CA HIS A 159 -2.13 5.94 -10.18
C HIS A 159 -1.42 4.62 -10.41
N LEU A 160 -1.60 3.69 -9.49
CA LEU A 160 -1.04 2.35 -9.60
C LEU A 160 -2.03 1.46 -10.34
N SER A 161 -1.51 0.59 -11.21
CA SER A 161 -2.27 -0.50 -11.82
C SER A 161 -1.50 -1.82 -11.68
N ILE A 162 -2.21 -2.92 -11.45
CA ILE A 162 -1.57 -4.25 -11.36
C ILE A 162 -1.42 -4.80 -12.77
N ALA A 163 -0.17 -5.03 -13.19
CA ALA A 163 0.13 -5.72 -14.44
C ALA A 163 0.05 -7.24 -14.28
N GLY A 164 0.40 -7.77 -13.10
CA GLY A 164 0.32 -9.20 -12.80
C GLY A 164 0.75 -9.53 -11.37
N LEU A 165 0.28 -10.69 -10.89
CA LEU A 165 0.67 -11.29 -9.62
C LEU A 165 1.16 -12.72 -9.89
N GLU A 166 2.39 -13.02 -9.48
CA GLU A 166 2.99 -14.35 -9.58
C GLU A 166 3.35 -14.88 -8.17
N ILE A 167 3.03 -16.14 -7.88
CA ILE A 167 3.27 -16.77 -6.58
C ILE A 167 4.11 -18.04 -6.80
N TRP A 168 5.26 -18.14 -6.14
CA TRP A 168 6.24 -19.24 -6.26
C TRP A 168 6.18 -20.26 -5.12
#